data_AF-A0A8C5R3M7-F1
#
_entry.id   AF-A0A8C5R3M7-F1
#
_cell.length_a   1.000
_cell.length_b   1.000
_cell.length_c   1.000
_cell.angle_alpha   90.00
_cell.angle_beta   90.00
_cell.angle_gamma   90.00
#
_symmetry.space_group_name_H-M   'P 1'
#
loop_
_entity.id
_entity.type
_entity.pdbx_description
1 polymer ?
#
loop_
_entity_poly.entity_id
_entity_poly.type
_entity_poly.pdbx_seq_one_letter_code
_entity_poly.pdbx_strand_id
1 'polypeptide(L)'
;SDLNLLITFTVCLRRRGQTVYQQVLSVERPHTLQGWNWGYYGSQAFYHALYPRAWTVYQLPGQNVTLTCRQVSPIIPHNYKDSSLPLALLIWDVENFNDEEIEVTIMFSLRNGSGSRSDQAGGHWNESFHRSEAGEPVSGVLLHHAAKINPFTLGVGVREAPGVLVSHCTEFDPSGMGQALWKDLLEDGKLDSRPTAPSVKGRMVAAAVAAGCSVPAGGRRTLEFCLSWDMPKICFGSGEKMYRRRYTRYFGCEGDSAPALCQYGLTHYHDWEQQIHSWQDQILQDGNLPDWYKSALFNELYFVADGGTVWLEVPSDAAEDELLGIGAKDLPGMKSILQEYGRFAYLEGQEYRMYNTYDVHFYASFALIMLWPQLQISLQYDMAAAVLTEDQKRVKYLMDGSRAPVKTKNVVPHDVGDPADEPWQKLNAYVIHDTARWKDLNIKFVLQVYRDFHITRSSSYLKDLWSICKTLMDFTLQFDVDGDGLIENSGFADQTYDGWVMTGPSSYCGGLWLAAVCVMCHMAEILGDSAIHEKYSTILSKGKEAFEKRLWNGE
;
A
#
# COMPACT_ATOMS: atom_id res chain seq x y z
N SER A 1 -5.82 14.35 11.10
CA SER A 1 -4.62 13.74 10.53
C SER A 1 -3.39 14.25 11.28
N ASP A 2 -3.25 13.85 12.55
CA ASP A 2 -2.02 14.09 13.32
C ASP A 2 -1.09 12.89 13.12
N LEU A 3 -0.47 12.79 11.94
CA LEU A 3 0.74 11.99 11.82
C LEU A 3 1.83 12.77 12.55
N ASN A 4 1.83 12.62 13.88
CA ASN A 4 2.73 13.24 14.85
C ASN A 4 4.20 12.84 14.66
N LEU A 5 4.59 12.23 13.54
CA LEU A 5 5.97 11.99 13.18
C LEU A 5 6.57 13.32 12.76
N LEU A 6 7.42 13.89 13.61
CA LEU A 6 8.14 15.10 13.27
C LEU A 6 9.28 14.72 12.30
N ILE A 7 8.93 14.67 11.01
CA ILE A 7 9.82 14.45 9.86
C ILE A 7 10.04 15.81 9.21
N THR A 8 11.27 16.31 9.18
CA THR A 8 11.54 17.62 8.58
C THR A 8 12.87 17.68 7.87
N PHE A 9 12.91 18.52 6.84
CA PHE A 9 14.13 18.93 6.17
C PHE A 9 14.49 20.36 6.53
N THR A 10 15.78 20.61 6.76
CA THR A 10 16.34 21.93 7.01
C THR A 10 17.49 22.17 6.04
N VAL A 11 17.53 23.34 5.42
CA VAL A 11 18.68 23.77 4.61
C VAL A 11 19.56 24.71 5.42
N CYS A 12 20.88 24.55 5.29
CA CYS A 12 21.90 25.48 5.72
C CYS A 12 22.77 25.87 4.52
N LEU A 13 22.87 27.16 4.22
CA LEU A 13 23.70 27.71 3.15
C LEU A 13 24.86 28.48 3.77
N ARG A 14 26.06 28.22 3.27
CA ARG A 14 27.28 28.85 3.74
C ARG A 14 28.09 29.45 2.59
N ARG A 15 28.74 30.56 2.88
CA ARG A 15 29.66 31.25 1.96
C ARG A 15 30.93 31.59 2.73
N ARG A 16 32.09 31.22 2.16
CA ARG A 16 33.41 31.52 2.77
C ARG A 16 33.51 31.05 4.23
N GLY A 17 32.95 29.88 4.53
CA GLY A 17 32.94 29.30 5.88
C GLY A 17 32.02 29.98 6.89
N GLN A 18 31.03 30.78 6.46
CA GLN A 18 30.02 31.37 7.34
C GLN A 18 28.60 31.02 6.86
N THR A 19 27.73 30.63 7.80
CA THR A 19 26.31 30.42 7.51
C THR A 19 25.63 31.75 7.20
N VAL A 20 25.03 31.82 6.01
CA VAL A 20 24.28 33.00 5.54
C VAL A 20 22.76 32.79 5.59
N TYR A 21 22.32 31.52 5.62
CA TYR A 21 20.90 31.18 5.64
C TYR A 21 20.68 29.79 6.27
N GLN A 22 19.75 29.67 7.21
CA GLN A 22 19.30 28.38 7.72
C GLN A 22 17.78 28.40 7.94
N GLN A 23 17.09 27.40 7.39
CA GLN A 23 15.63 27.41 7.31
C GLN A 23 15.08 26.00 7.33
N VAL A 24 14.05 25.77 8.15
CA VAL A 24 13.24 24.56 8.04
C VAL A 24 12.34 24.69 6.83
N LEU A 25 12.37 23.69 5.95
CA LEU A 25 11.58 23.63 4.72
C LEU A 25 10.15 23.16 5.02
N SER A 26 9.44 23.92 5.87
CA SER A 26 8.05 23.69 6.23
C SER A 26 7.32 25.01 6.38
N VAL A 27 6.11 25.08 5.82
CA VAL A 27 5.19 26.22 5.98
C VAL A 27 4.56 26.27 7.37
N GLU A 28 4.58 25.15 8.09
CA GLU A 28 3.98 25.01 9.41
C GLU A 28 4.94 25.44 10.52
N ARG A 29 4.35 25.77 11.68
CA ARG A 29 5.06 26.11 12.91
C ARG A 29 4.57 25.20 14.03
N PRO A 30 5.29 24.11 14.35
CA PRO A 30 4.90 23.21 15.44
C PRO A 30 4.99 23.93 16.79
N HIS A 31 4.37 23.38 17.83
CA HIS A 31 4.47 23.92 19.20
C HIS A 31 5.81 23.59 19.89
N THR A 32 6.48 22.51 19.45
CA THR A 32 7.83 22.12 19.88
C THR A 32 8.89 22.66 18.92
N LEU A 33 10.18 22.54 19.27
CA LEU A 33 11.30 22.96 18.43
C LEU A 33 11.27 24.44 18.01
N GLN A 34 10.70 25.31 18.84
CA GLN A 34 10.59 26.76 18.60
C GLN A 34 11.95 27.49 18.48
N GLY A 35 13.06 26.82 18.81
CA GLY A 35 14.40 27.35 18.60
C GLY A 35 14.85 27.32 17.14
N TRP A 36 14.09 26.68 16.26
CA TRP A 36 14.39 26.60 14.83
C TRP A 36 13.66 27.69 14.04
N ASN A 37 14.15 27.99 12.85
CA ASN A 37 13.53 28.97 11.97
C ASN A 37 12.42 28.31 11.10
N TRP A 38 11.16 28.49 11.50
CA TRP A 38 9.97 27.89 10.88
C TRP A 38 9.11 28.87 10.07
N GLY A 39 8.14 28.33 9.33
CA GLY A 39 7.21 29.12 8.52
C GLY A 39 7.87 29.60 7.24
N TYR A 40 8.42 28.65 6.49
CA TYR A 40 8.85 28.87 5.12
C TYR A 40 7.71 29.46 4.30
N TYR A 41 8.03 30.37 3.38
CA TYR A 41 7.01 31.11 2.66
C TYR A 41 6.36 30.22 1.59
N GLY A 42 5.14 29.75 1.86
CA GLY A 42 4.46 28.74 1.04
C GLY A 42 4.25 29.13 -0.42
N SER A 43 4.24 30.43 -0.78
CA SER A 43 4.16 30.84 -2.18
C SER A 43 5.45 30.58 -2.98
N GLN A 44 6.50 30.08 -2.33
CA GLN A 44 7.79 29.70 -2.92
C GLN A 44 8.04 28.19 -2.80
N ALA A 45 7.05 27.44 -2.29
CA ALA A 45 7.04 25.98 -2.25
C ALA A 45 6.03 25.45 -3.27
N PHE A 46 6.45 24.53 -4.12
CA PHE A 46 5.59 23.90 -5.12
C PHE A 46 5.64 22.39 -4.96
N TYR A 47 4.48 21.75 -4.87
CA TYR A 47 4.35 20.30 -4.82
C TYR A 47 3.73 19.78 -6.11
N HIS A 48 4.34 18.74 -6.68
CA HIS A 48 3.87 18.04 -7.86
C HIS A 48 3.83 16.54 -7.58
N ALA A 49 2.80 15.85 -8.06
CA ALA A 49 2.66 14.41 -7.89
C ALA A 49 2.25 13.73 -9.19
N LEU A 50 2.95 12.65 -9.49
CA LEU A 50 2.57 11.68 -10.49
C LEU A 50 3.03 10.31 -9.98
N TYR A 51 2.16 9.70 -9.16
CA TYR A 51 2.46 8.48 -8.42
C TYR A 51 3.15 7.42 -9.31
N PRO A 52 4.22 6.75 -8.83
CA PRO A 52 4.75 6.73 -7.46
C PRO A 52 5.86 7.77 -7.19
N ARG A 53 5.90 8.85 -7.98
CA ARG A 53 6.86 9.93 -7.82
C ARG A 53 6.17 11.22 -7.38
N ALA A 54 6.89 12.01 -6.60
CA ALA A 54 6.50 13.37 -6.28
C ALA A 54 7.71 14.30 -6.25
N TRP A 55 7.47 15.59 -6.38
CA TRP A 55 8.48 16.63 -6.36
C TRP A 55 8.04 17.74 -5.43
N THR A 56 8.95 18.19 -4.58
CA THR A 56 8.78 19.44 -3.83
C THR A 56 9.90 20.41 -4.20
N VAL A 57 9.53 21.56 -4.75
CA VAL A 57 10.46 22.62 -5.15
C VAL A 57 10.39 23.74 -4.13
N TYR A 58 11.54 24.15 -3.59
CA TYR A 58 11.70 25.28 -2.69
C TYR A 58 12.59 26.33 -3.36
N GLN A 59 12.01 27.49 -3.66
CA GLN A 59 12.76 28.62 -4.18
C GLN A 59 13.28 29.47 -3.02
N LEU A 60 14.57 29.81 -3.02
CA LEU A 60 15.17 30.72 -2.05
C LEU A 60 15.58 32.03 -2.74
N PRO A 61 14.64 32.93 -3.11
CA PRO A 61 14.95 34.10 -3.92
C PRO A 61 16.06 34.98 -3.35
N GLY A 62 16.06 35.19 -2.03
CA GLY A 62 17.09 36.00 -1.36
C GLY A 62 18.48 35.35 -1.34
N GLN A 63 18.59 34.07 -1.68
CA GLN A 63 19.83 33.31 -1.73
C GLN A 63 20.22 32.92 -3.17
N ASN A 64 19.34 33.18 -4.15
CA ASN A 64 19.46 32.76 -5.54
C ASN A 64 19.78 31.26 -5.70
N VAL A 65 19.09 30.44 -4.91
CA VAL A 65 19.20 28.97 -4.89
C VAL A 65 17.81 28.36 -5.05
N THR A 66 17.71 27.27 -5.80
CA THR A 66 16.51 26.42 -5.85
C THR A 66 16.86 25.02 -5.36
N LEU A 67 16.00 24.47 -4.50
CA LEU A 67 16.10 23.11 -4.00
C LEU A 67 14.92 22.31 -4.56
N THR A 68 15.18 21.16 -5.18
CA THR A 68 14.13 20.24 -5.65
C THR A 68 14.33 18.89 -4.97
N CYS A 69 13.38 18.49 -4.12
CA CYS A 69 13.33 17.15 -3.56
C CYS A 69 12.46 16.25 -4.44
N ARG A 70 13.09 15.28 -5.11
CA ARG A 70 12.42 14.22 -5.85
C ARG A 70 12.20 13.04 -4.92
N GLN A 71 10.95 12.64 -4.75
CA GLN A 71 10.52 11.55 -3.88
C GLN A 71 10.18 10.35 -4.76
N VAL A 72 10.83 9.21 -4.51
CA VAL A 72 10.68 8.01 -5.35
C VAL A 72 10.46 6.79 -4.47
N SER A 73 9.36 6.07 -4.73
CA SER A 73 9.11 4.74 -4.21
C SER A 73 9.07 3.71 -5.35
N PRO A 74 9.61 2.50 -5.16
CA PRO A 74 9.77 1.49 -6.22
C PRO A 74 8.48 0.75 -6.61
N ILE A 75 7.37 1.45 -6.83
CA ILE A 75 6.10 0.84 -7.24
C ILE A 75 6.10 0.63 -8.75
N ILE A 76 6.42 -0.58 -9.17
CA ILE A 76 6.72 -0.92 -10.56
C ILE A 76 5.84 -2.11 -11.00
N PRO A 77 5.01 -1.95 -12.04
CA PRO A 77 4.21 -3.05 -12.58
C PRO A 77 5.06 -4.29 -12.88
N HIS A 78 4.53 -5.47 -12.54
CA HIS A 78 5.16 -6.78 -12.70
C HIS A 78 6.47 -7.01 -11.91
N ASN A 79 6.97 -6.05 -11.14
CA ASN A 79 8.11 -6.23 -10.24
C ASN A 79 7.62 -6.48 -8.81
N TYR A 80 7.57 -7.74 -8.40
CA TYR A 80 7.06 -8.17 -7.10
C TYR A 80 8.09 -8.13 -5.96
N LYS A 81 9.36 -7.84 -6.29
CA LYS A 81 10.41 -7.66 -5.29
C LYS A 81 10.46 -6.20 -4.86
N ASP A 82 10.76 -5.32 -5.81
CA ASP A 82 11.05 -3.92 -5.49
C ASP A 82 9.79 -3.18 -5.04
N SER A 83 8.62 -3.50 -5.61
CA SER A 83 7.33 -2.96 -5.17
C SER A 83 6.95 -3.35 -3.74
N SER A 84 7.65 -4.31 -3.12
CA SER A 84 7.41 -4.71 -1.73
C SER A 84 8.27 -3.96 -0.71
N LEU A 85 9.24 -3.15 -1.16
CA LEU A 85 10.28 -2.61 -0.28
C LEU A 85 9.78 -1.46 0.60
N PRO A 86 10.07 -1.51 1.92
CA PRO A 86 9.64 -0.49 2.87
C PRO A 86 10.65 0.68 2.89
N LEU A 87 10.73 1.42 1.79
CA LEU A 87 11.64 2.57 1.67
C LEU A 87 11.10 3.67 0.75
N ALA A 88 11.65 4.86 0.91
CA ALA A 88 11.45 6.01 0.03
C ALA A 88 12.78 6.74 -0.19
N LEU A 89 13.05 7.12 -1.43
CA LEU A 89 14.21 7.93 -1.79
C LEU A 89 13.82 9.39 -1.82
N LEU A 90 14.72 10.24 -1.33
CA LEU A 90 14.55 11.68 -1.20
C LEU A 90 15.78 12.33 -1.85
N ILE A 91 15.71 12.52 -3.17
CA ILE A 91 16.83 12.96 -3.99
C ILE A 91 16.76 14.47 -4.15
N TRP A 92 17.73 15.17 -3.58
CA TRP A 92 17.78 16.62 -3.55
C TRP A 92 18.68 17.16 -4.63
N ASP A 93 18.09 17.87 -5.57
CA ASP A 93 18.82 18.68 -6.55
C ASP A 93 18.95 20.11 -6.05
N VAL A 94 20.18 20.60 -5.99
CA VAL A 94 20.52 21.95 -5.54
C VAL A 94 21.07 22.74 -6.73
N GLU A 95 20.36 23.80 -7.11
CA GLU A 95 20.73 24.66 -8.23
C GLU A 95 21.19 26.02 -7.69
N ASN A 96 22.43 26.39 -8.00
CA ASN A 96 23.06 27.66 -7.59
C ASN A 96 23.07 28.65 -8.75
N PHE A 97 22.28 29.71 -8.67
CA PHE A 97 22.21 30.77 -9.68
C PHE A 97 23.10 31.97 -9.35
N ASN A 98 23.91 31.89 -8.29
CA ASN A 98 24.90 32.92 -7.97
C ASN A 98 26.14 32.81 -8.89
N ASP A 99 26.95 33.86 -8.87
CA ASP A 99 28.25 33.97 -9.54
C ASP A 99 29.43 33.45 -8.69
N GLU A 100 29.16 33.00 -7.46
CA GLU A 100 30.13 32.36 -6.58
C GLU A 100 29.66 30.96 -6.14
N GLU A 101 30.63 30.12 -5.74
CA GLU A 101 30.35 28.83 -5.12
C GLU A 101 29.61 29.01 -3.78
N ILE A 102 28.66 28.10 -3.50
CA ILE A 102 27.96 28.05 -2.23
C ILE A 102 28.05 26.65 -1.63
N GLU A 103 28.31 26.59 -0.32
CA GLU A 103 28.23 25.36 0.45
C GLU A 103 26.77 25.16 0.88
N VAL A 104 26.21 23.98 0.59
CA VAL A 104 24.82 23.64 0.94
C VAL A 104 24.81 22.36 1.75
N THR A 105 24.18 22.42 2.92
CA THR A 105 23.84 21.27 3.74
C THR A 105 22.34 21.11 3.83
N ILE A 106 21.86 19.89 3.62
CA ILE A 106 20.48 19.48 3.88
C ILE A 106 20.49 18.53 5.07
N MET A 107 19.78 18.91 6.13
CA MET A 107 19.55 18.08 7.31
C MET A 107 18.16 17.45 7.25
N PHE A 108 18.10 16.13 7.37
CA PHE A 108 16.88 15.36 7.58
C PHE A 108 16.80 14.97 9.06
N SER A 109 15.85 15.56 9.79
CA SER A 109 15.52 15.19 11.18
C SER A 109 14.23 14.37 11.29
N LEU A 110 14.27 13.37 12.17
CA LEU A 110 13.19 12.40 12.36
C LEU A 110 13.06 11.99 13.83
N ARG A 111 11.84 11.93 14.35
CA ARG A 111 11.54 11.32 15.66
C ARG A 111 11.65 9.80 15.59
N ASN A 112 12.30 9.18 16.59
CA ASN A 112 12.21 7.74 16.82
C ASN A 112 10.83 7.44 17.42
N GLY A 113 9.91 6.98 16.58
CA GLY A 113 8.56 6.75 17.02
C GLY A 113 7.59 6.48 15.89
N SER A 114 6.33 6.31 16.28
CA SER A 114 5.19 6.00 15.42
C SER A 114 4.19 7.14 15.29
N GLY A 115 4.36 8.24 16.04
CA GLY A 115 3.31 9.25 16.18
C GLY A 115 2.44 9.04 17.43
N SER A 116 2.53 7.87 18.07
CA SER A 116 1.59 7.45 19.12
C SER A 116 2.16 7.59 20.54
N ARG A 117 1.34 7.23 21.55
CA ARG A 117 1.79 7.17 22.95
C ARG A 117 2.94 6.19 23.19
N SER A 118 3.19 5.25 22.26
CA SER A 118 4.31 4.33 22.37
C SER A 118 5.66 5.04 22.38
N ASP A 119 5.76 6.22 21.78
CA ASP A 119 7.02 6.96 21.61
C ASP A 119 7.61 7.44 22.96
N GLN A 120 6.79 7.41 24.01
CA GLN A 120 7.15 7.72 25.40
C GLN A 120 7.26 6.45 26.27
N ALA A 121 7.17 5.25 25.69
CA ALA A 121 7.21 4.01 26.47
C ALA A 121 8.58 3.74 27.11
N GLY A 122 9.65 4.34 26.56
CA GLY A 122 11.03 4.08 26.94
C GLY A 122 11.60 2.86 26.23
N GLY A 123 12.94 2.75 26.21
CA GLY A 123 13.67 1.68 25.55
C GLY A 123 13.98 1.94 24.07
N HIS A 124 13.56 3.08 23.51
CA HIS A 124 13.90 3.50 22.16
C HIS A 124 15.34 4.02 22.13
N TRP A 125 16.11 3.73 21.09
CA TRP A 125 17.50 4.17 20.99
C TRP A 125 17.89 4.38 19.54
N ASN A 126 18.96 5.14 19.32
CA ASN A 126 19.44 5.47 18.00
C ASN A 126 20.94 5.20 17.90
N GLU A 127 21.41 4.79 16.72
CA GLU A 127 22.83 4.63 16.44
C GLU A 127 23.17 5.12 15.04
N SER A 128 24.44 5.44 14.82
CA SER A 128 24.96 5.69 13.49
C SER A 128 25.28 4.38 12.80
N PHE A 129 25.12 4.33 11.48
CA PHE A 129 25.61 3.22 10.67
C PHE A 129 26.47 3.72 9.52
N HIS A 130 27.40 2.86 9.08
CA HIS A 130 28.15 3.01 7.85
C HIS A 130 28.14 1.65 7.14
N ARG A 131 27.82 1.66 5.85
CA ARG A 131 27.84 0.48 4.99
C ARG A 131 28.44 0.86 3.65
N SER A 132 29.22 -0.03 3.05
CA SER A 132 29.71 0.16 1.69
C SER A 132 29.63 -1.17 0.95
N GLU A 133 28.91 -1.18 -0.15
CA GLU A 133 28.84 -2.30 -1.08
C GLU A 133 29.23 -1.84 -2.47
N ALA A 134 30.02 -2.64 -3.19
CA ALA A 134 30.48 -2.34 -4.55
C ALA A 134 31.16 -0.97 -4.73
N GLY A 135 31.76 -0.41 -3.66
CA GLY A 135 32.42 0.90 -3.69
C GLY A 135 31.47 2.10 -3.53
N GLU A 136 30.22 1.86 -3.13
CA GLU A 136 29.19 2.88 -2.92
C GLU A 136 28.91 3.02 -1.41
N PRO A 137 29.62 3.90 -0.68
CA PRO A 137 29.40 4.11 0.75
C PRO A 137 28.08 4.83 1.05
N VAL A 138 27.39 4.36 2.08
CA VAL A 138 26.16 4.92 2.65
C VAL A 138 26.33 5.04 4.16
N SER A 139 26.10 6.22 4.70
CA SER A 139 26.13 6.51 6.14
C SER A 139 24.86 7.17 6.60
N GLY A 140 24.56 7.04 7.89
CA GLY A 140 23.39 7.68 8.46
C GLY A 140 23.08 7.23 9.87
N VAL A 141 21.79 7.21 10.23
CA VAL A 141 21.32 6.82 11.56
C VAL A 141 20.19 5.80 11.48
N LEU A 142 20.17 4.92 12.47
CA LEU A 142 19.11 3.97 12.76
C LEU A 142 18.34 4.47 13.99
N LEU A 143 17.01 4.37 13.94
CA LEU A 143 16.11 4.71 15.02
C LEU A 143 15.33 3.45 15.40
N HIS A 144 15.70 2.82 16.50
CA HIS A 144 15.11 1.58 16.98
C HIS A 144 13.91 1.86 17.87
N HIS A 145 12.72 1.60 17.35
CA HIS A 145 11.47 1.74 18.08
C HIS A 145 11.13 0.42 18.78
N ALA A 146 11.60 0.27 20.01
CA ALA A 146 11.41 -0.91 20.86
C ALA A 146 9.96 -1.07 21.42
N ALA A 147 8.95 -1.02 20.55
CA ALA A 147 7.57 -1.31 20.93
C ALA A 147 7.39 -2.79 21.31
N LYS A 148 6.47 -3.07 22.23
CA LYS A 148 6.14 -4.46 22.64
C LYS A 148 5.52 -5.27 21.51
N ILE A 149 4.68 -4.64 20.71
CA ILE A 149 4.00 -5.23 19.56
C ILE A 149 4.52 -4.52 18.33
N ASN A 150 4.93 -5.30 17.33
CA ASN A 150 5.47 -4.84 16.07
C ASN A 150 6.60 -3.80 16.21
N PRO A 151 7.73 -4.14 16.87
CA PRO A 151 8.89 -3.26 16.89
C PRO A 151 9.42 -3.02 15.46
N PHE A 152 10.08 -1.89 15.25
CA PHE A 152 10.68 -1.55 13.97
C PHE A 152 11.96 -0.74 14.14
N THR A 153 12.77 -0.73 13.08
CA THR A 153 13.94 0.12 12.94
C THR A 153 13.74 1.04 11.74
N LEU A 154 13.75 2.36 11.94
CA LEU A 154 13.83 3.31 10.82
C LEU A 154 15.29 3.54 10.47
N GLY A 155 15.63 3.54 9.18
CA GLY A 155 16.95 3.94 8.69
C GLY A 155 16.85 5.24 7.91
N VAL A 156 17.69 6.22 8.24
CA VAL A 156 17.92 7.40 7.41
C VAL A 156 19.35 7.32 6.90
N GLY A 157 19.52 7.02 5.62
CA GLY A 157 20.83 6.86 4.97
C GLY A 157 21.09 7.93 3.92
N VAL A 158 22.36 8.28 3.74
CA VAL A 158 22.85 9.20 2.71
C VAL A 158 24.01 8.55 1.97
N ARG A 159 24.02 8.66 0.64
CA ARG A 159 25.14 8.21 -0.18
C ARG A 159 26.32 9.19 -0.08
N GLU A 160 27.49 8.67 0.24
CA GLU A 160 28.76 9.40 0.31
C GLU A 160 29.39 9.51 -1.09
N ALA A 161 28.71 10.19 -2.01
CA ALA A 161 29.23 10.45 -3.35
C ALA A 161 30.46 11.41 -3.29
N PRO A 162 31.34 11.44 -4.31
CA PRO A 162 32.49 12.34 -4.34
C PRO A 162 32.10 13.82 -4.11
N GLY A 163 32.66 14.43 -3.07
CA GLY A 163 32.37 15.82 -2.68
C GLY A 163 31.13 16.01 -1.81
N VAL A 164 30.46 14.92 -1.41
CA VAL A 164 29.39 14.92 -0.40
C VAL A 164 29.99 14.55 0.95
N LEU A 165 29.72 15.38 1.95
CA LEU A 165 30.06 15.13 3.35
C LEU A 165 28.80 14.72 4.10
N VAL A 166 28.86 13.58 4.79
CA VAL A 166 27.77 13.10 5.66
C VAL A 166 28.16 13.32 7.12
N SER A 167 27.23 13.84 7.90
CA SER A 167 27.33 14.00 9.36
C SER A 167 25.98 13.69 10.00
N HIS A 168 25.94 13.42 11.30
CA HIS A 168 24.70 13.02 11.96
C HIS A 168 24.67 13.41 13.43
N CYS A 169 23.46 13.52 13.97
CA CYS A 169 23.19 13.63 15.39
C CYS A 169 22.27 12.48 15.79
N THR A 170 22.77 11.56 16.60
CA THR A 170 22.04 10.37 17.04
C THR A 170 20.98 10.66 18.10
N GLU A 171 21.06 11.75 18.86
CA GLU A 171 20.01 12.09 19.83
C GLU A 171 19.81 13.60 19.99
N PHE A 172 18.55 14.02 19.89
CA PHE A 172 18.06 15.27 20.47
C PHE A 172 16.64 15.09 21.02
N ASP A 173 16.19 16.01 21.88
CA ASP A 173 14.82 16.01 22.42
C ASP A 173 13.85 16.71 21.44
N PRO A 174 12.91 15.98 20.81
CA PRO A 174 11.93 16.56 19.89
C PRO A 174 10.81 17.34 20.61
N SER A 175 10.72 17.23 21.93
CA SER A 175 9.72 17.90 22.77
C SER A 175 10.17 19.29 23.23
N GLY A 176 11.49 19.51 23.24
CA GLY A 176 12.12 20.74 23.70
C GLY A 176 12.22 21.82 22.62
N MET A 177 13.10 22.80 22.85
CA MET A 177 13.34 23.92 21.92
C MET A 177 14.23 23.55 20.73
N GLY A 178 14.97 22.44 20.78
CA GLY A 178 15.85 22.00 19.69
C GLY A 178 17.07 22.88 19.42
N GLN A 179 17.37 23.87 20.27
CA GLN A 179 18.40 24.90 20.02
C GLN A 179 19.82 24.34 19.87
N ALA A 180 20.15 23.25 20.55
CA ALA A 180 21.49 22.65 20.48
C ALA A 180 21.79 22.16 19.06
N LEU A 181 20.90 21.30 18.52
CA LEU A 181 21.02 20.79 17.15
C LEU A 181 20.98 21.92 16.10
N TRP A 182 20.13 22.92 16.32
CA TRP A 182 20.03 24.06 15.40
C TRP A 182 21.33 24.87 15.33
N LYS A 183 21.96 25.11 16.49
CA LYS A 183 23.22 25.86 16.59
C LYS A 183 24.40 25.08 16.02
N ASP A 184 24.45 23.79 16.30
CA ASP A 184 25.47 22.87 15.76
C ASP A 184 25.55 22.99 14.23
N LEU A 185 24.43 22.78 13.54
CA LEU A 185 24.35 22.94 12.08
C LEU A 185 24.72 24.36 11.61
N LEU A 186 24.40 25.39 12.40
CA LEU A 186 24.64 26.78 12.06
C LEU A 186 26.12 27.16 12.17
N GLU A 187 26.89 26.50 13.03
CA GLU A 187 28.30 26.81 13.27
C GLU A 187 29.15 26.44 12.05
N ASP A 188 29.05 25.21 11.56
CA ASP A 188 29.93 24.71 10.51
C ASP A 188 29.23 23.98 9.34
N GLY A 189 27.89 23.88 9.37
CA GLY A 189 27.12 23.14 8.36
C GLY A 189 27.17 21.62 8.53
N LYS A 190 27.62 21.12 9.68
CA LYS A 190 27.72 19.70 10.02
C LYS A 190 27.02 19.42 11.35
N LEU A 191 26.90 18.13 11.66
CA LEU A 191 26.32 17.66 12.91
C LEU A 191 27.33 16.85 13.71
N ASP A 192 27.35 17.07 15.01
CA ASP A 192 28.14 16.31 15.97
C ASP A 192 27.33 15.16 16.58
N SER A 193 27.90 13.96 16.56
CA SER A 193 27.26 12.76 17.11
C SER A 193 27.93 12.23 18.36
N ARG A 194 27.14 11.61 19.24
CA ARG A 194 27.62 10.85 20.41
C ARG A 194 26.85 9.54 20.54
N PRO A 195 27.46 8.44 21.02
CA PRO A 195 26.72 7.23 21.34
C PRO A 195 25.57 7.53 22.30
N THR A 196 24.41 6.89 22.10
CA THR A 196 23.19 7.14 22.87
C THR A 196 22.84 5.92 23.71
N ALA A 197 22.24 6.16 24.88
CA ALA A 197 21.64 5.10 25.69
C ALA A 197 20.14 4.99 25.38
N PRO A 198 19.49 3.85 25.67
CA PRO A 198 18.05 3.73 25.54
C PRO A 198 17.28 4.79 26.32
N SER A 199 16.20 5.29 25.72
CA SER A 199 15.35 6.32 26.28
C SER A 199 14.66 5.85 27.56
N VAL A 200 14.45 6.77 28.49
CA VAL A 200 13.66 6.50 29.69
C VAL A 200 12.17 6.77 29.43
N LYS A 201 11.30 6.13 30.20
CA LYS A 201 9.85 6.34 30.10
C LYS A 201 9.48 7.83 30.23
N GLY A 202 8.58 8.30 29.38
CA GLY A 202 8.14 9.70 29.30
C GLY A 202 8.99 10.57 28.38
N ARG A 203 10.20 10.13 27.99
CA ARG A 203 11.09 10.87 27.09
C ARG A 203 10.98 10.35 25.67
N MET A 204 10.71 11.25 24.73
CA MET A 204 10.84 11.00 23.29
C MET A 204 12.28 11.28 22.86
N VAL A 205 12.74 10.59 21.81
CA VAL A 205 14.08 10.80 21.24
C VAL A 205 13.96 10.94 19.73
N ALA A 206 14.86 11.71 19.13
CA ALA A 206 14.93 11.97 17.69
C ALA A 206 16.38 11.96 17.22
N ALA A 207 16.60 11.78 15.93
CA ALA A 207 17.91 11.82 15.29
C ALA A 207 17.87 12.68 14.04
N ALA A 208 19.04 13.08 13.55
CA ALA A 208 19.19 13.83 12.32
C ALA A 208 20.41 13.36 11.52
N VAL A 209 20.30 13.40 10.19
CA VAL A 209 21.40 13.17 9.26
C VAL A 209 21.52 14.38 8.35
N ALA A 210 22.73 14.85 8.13
CA ALA A 210 23.03 15.99 7.29
C ALA A 210 23.98 15.59 6.15
N ALA A 211 23.64 16.00 4.94
CA ALA A 211 24.45 15.84 3.74
C ALA A 211 24.84 17.23 3.22
N GLY A 212 26.14 17.48 3.08
CA GLY A 212 26.69 18.75 2.63
C GLY A 212 27.54 18.62 1.37
N CYS A 213 27.49 19.62 0.49
CA CYS A 213 28.39 19.71 -0.67
C CYS A 213 28.65 21.16 -1.10
N SER A 214 29.71 21.38 -1.86
CA SER A 214 29.96 22.63 -2.58
C SER A 214 29.27 22.63 -3.94
N VAL A 215 28.47 23.66 -4.21
CA VAL A 215 27.76 23.85 -5.49
C VAL A 215 28.41 25.01 -6.25
N PRO A 216 29.05 24.75 -7.42
CA PRO A 216 29.71 25.78 -8.21
C PRO A 216 28.75 26.91 -8.63
N ALA A 217 29.31 28.09 -8.93
CA ALA A 217 28.58 29.19 -9.55
C ALA A 217 27.86 28.74 -10.84
N GLY A 218 26.58 29.07 -10.97
CA GLY A 218 25.73 28.61 -12.08
C GLY A 218 25.55 27.09 -12.18
N GLY A 219 25.99 26.34 -11.15
CA GLY A 219 26.08 24.88 -11.17
C GLY A 219 24.93 24.18 -10.46
N ARG A 220 24.97 22.84 -10.54
CA ARG A 220 24.04 21.93 -9.85
C ARG A 220 24.80 20.79 -9.16
N ARG A 221 24.26 20.35 -8.03
CA ARG A 221 24.69 19.13 -7.31
C ARG A 221 23.47 18.36 -6.81
N THR A 222 23.69 17.08 -6.52
CA THR A 222 22.65 16.18 -6.03
C THR A 222 23.08 15.57 -4.70
N LEU A 223 22.16 15.50 -3.74
CA LEU A 223 22.32 14.83 -2.45
C LEU A 223 21.24 13.74 -2.33
N GLU A 224 21.65 12.51 -2.06
CA GLU A 224 20.79 11.33 -2.19
C GLU A 224 20.49 10.74 -0.80
N PHE A 225 19.26 10.89 -0.32
CA PHE A 225 18.80 10.34 0.95
C PHE A 225 17.87 9.14 0.73
N CYS A 226 17.85 8.22 1.68
CA CYS A 226 16.90 7.13 1.78
C CYS A 226 16.29 7.07 3.19
N LEU A 227 14.98 6.94 3.26
CA LEU A 227 14.25 6.55 4.46
C LEU A 227 13.79 5.10 4.28
N SER A 228 14.22 4.19 5.16
CA SER A 228 13.72 2.82 5.23
C SER A 228 13.01 2.55 6.55
N TRP A 229 12.04 1.63 6.56
CA TRP A 229 11.33 1.20 7.78
C TRP A 229 11.29 -0.32 7.88
N ASP A 230 12.27 -0.89 8.58
CA ASP A 230 12.36 -2.32 8.81
C ASP A 230 11.44 -2.73 9.97
N MET A 231 10.25 -3.20 9.61
CA MET A 231 9.24 -3.76 10.51
C MET A 231 8.91 -5.18 10.00
N PRO A 232 9.75 -6.19 10.27
CA PRO A 232 9.67 -7.46 9.54
C PRO A 232 8.48 -8.31 9.97
N LYS A 233 8.04 -8.12 11.22
CA LYS A 233 6.99 -8.92 11.87
C LYS A 233 5.74 -8.06 12.08
N ILE A 234 4.57 -8.67 11.91
CA ILE A 234 3.27 -8.05 12.16
C ILE A 234 2.37 -9.02 12.93
N CYS A 235 1.79 -8.53 14.03
CA CYS A 235 0.62 -9.08 14.68
C CYS A 235 -0.53 -8.09 14.48
N PHE A 236 -1.70 -8.60 14.10
CA PHE A 236 -2.94 -7.82 14.02
C PHE A 236 -3.54 -7.60 15.42
N GLY A 237 -4.68 -6.90 15.49
CA GLY A 237 -5.24 -6.46 16.77
C GLY A 237 -5.64 -7.57 17.74
N SER A 238 -5.98 -8.77 17.24
CA SER A 238 -6.23 -9.95 18.07
C SER A 238 -4.97 -10.43 18.81
N GLY A 239 -3.80 -10.22 18.22
CA GLY A 239 -2.52 -10.76 18.69
C GLY A 239 -2.42 -12.28 18.62
N GLU A 240 -3.30 -12.97 17.90
CA GLU A 240 -3.37 -14.44 17.85
C GLU A 240 -2.20 -15.03 17.06
N LYS A 241 -1.81 -14.38 15.96
CA LYS A 241 -0.72 -14.85 15.11
C LYS A 241 0.28 -13.75 14.74
N MET A 242 1.54 -14.16 14.58
CA MET A 242 2.60 -13.34 14.01
C MET A 242 2.84 -13.75 12.56
N TYR A 243 2.91 -12.76 11.69
CA TYR A 243 3.21 -12.91 10.27
C TYR A 243 4.49 -12.14 9.93
N ARG A 244 5.10 -12.51 8.79
CA ARG A 244 6.23 -11.78 8.22
C ARG A 244 5.75 -10.94 7.05
N ARG A 245 6.25 -9.70 6.94
CA ARG A 245 5.99 -8.86 5.76
C ARG A 245 6.78 -9.36 4.55
N ARG A 246 6.26 -9.13 3.35
CA ARG A 246 6.79 -9.69 2.10
C ARG A 246 8.28 -9.42 1.88
N TYR A 247 8.74 -8.19 2.09
CA TYR A 247 10.14 -7.82 1.82
C TYR A 247 11.16 -8.66 2.59
N THR A 248 10.75 -9.29 3.71
CA THR A 248 11.61 -10.15 4.52
C THR A 248 12.16 -11.36 3.77
N ARG A 249 11.50 -11.78 2.68
CA ARG A 249 12.04 -12.78 1.74
C ARG A 249 13.41 -12.40 1.19
N TYR A 250 13.64 -11.11 0.98
CA TYR A 250 14.81 -10.61 0.27
C TYR A 250 15.86 -10.00 1.21
N PHE A 251 15.44 -9.50 2.37
CA PHE A 251 16.33 -8.78 3.31
C PHE A 251 16.47 -9.46 4.68
N GLY A 252 15.65 -10.46 5.00
CA GLY A 252 15.64 -11.13 6.31
C GLY A 252 14.52 -10.64 7.22
N CYS A 253 14.37 -11.29 8.39
CA CYS A 253 13.27 -11.04 9.33
C CYS A 253 13.70 -10.68 10.75
N GLU A 254 14.97 -10.32 10.95
CA GLU A 254 15.56 -10.09 12.28
C GLU A 254 15.39 -8.67 12.80
N GLY A 255 15.06 -7.69 11.94
CA GLY A 255 14.83 -6.29 12.34
C GLY A 255 16.08 -5.40 12.27
N ASP A 256 17.10 -5.87 11.55
CA ASP A 256 18.42 -5.27 11.33
C ASP A 256 18.69 -4.93 9.84
N SER A 257 17.65 -4.97 8.99
CA SER A 257 17.75 -4.82 7.54
C SER A 257 17.76 -3.37 7.05
N ALA A 258 17.45 -2.39 7.91
CA ALA A 258 17.36 -0.98 7.54
C ALA A 258 18.62 -0.42 6.82
N PRO A 259 19.87 -0.73 7.23
CA PRO A 259 21.07 -0.35 6.48
C PRO A 259 21.14 -0.97 5.07
N ALA A 260 20.80 -2.25 4.94
CA ALA A 260 20.82 -2.95 3.67
C ALA A 260 19.75 -2.42 2.71
N LEU A 261 18.56 -2.07 3.23
CA LEU A 261 17.51 -1.40 2.47
C LEU A 261 17.97 -0.01 1.98
N CYS A 262 18.65 0.79 2.83
CA CYS A 262 19.21 2.08 2.42
C CYS A 262 20.24 1.93 1.31
N GLN A 263 21.20 1.01 1.47
CA GLN A 263 22.22 0.70 0.47
C GLN A 263 21.59 0.28 -0.86
N TYR A 264 20.60 -0.63 -0.81
CA TYR A 264 19.92 -1.14 -2.00
C TYR A 264 19.17 -0.02 -2.73
N GLY A 265 18.36 0.77 -2.02
CA GLY A 265 17.62 1.88 -2.61
C GLY A 265 18.52 2.91 -3.27
N LEU A 266 19.56 3.37 -2.58
CA LEU A 266 20.47 4.41 -3.09
C LEU A 266 21.33 3.95 -4.29
N THR A 267 21.47 2.64 -4.49
CA THR A 267 22.24 2.08 -5.62
C THR A 267 21.37 1.63 -6.79
N HIS A 268 20.04 1.49 -6.62
CA HIS A 268 19.13 0.95 -7.64
C HIS A 268 18.06 1.94 -8.12
N TYR A 269 17.83 3.07 -7.43
CA TYR A 269 16.70 3.95 -7.75
C TYR A 269 16.74 4.54 -9.16
N HIS A 270 17.92 4.70 -9.77
CA HIS A 270 18.03 5.13 -11.16
C HIS A 270 17.35 4.15 -12.13
N ASP A 271 17.50 2.84 -11.91
CA ASP A 271 16.84 1.81 -12.70
C ASP A 271 15.32 1.82 -12.43
N TRP A 272 14.91 2.12 -11.19
CA TRP A 272 13.51 2.26 -10.84
C TRP A 272 12.86 3.46 -11.54
N GLU A 273 13.52 4.62 -11.57
CA GLU A 273 13.01 5.80 -12.28
C GLU A 273 12.83 5.52 -13.78
N GLN A 274 13.77 4.79 -14.39
CA GLN A 274 13.67 4.37 -15.80
C GLN A 274 12.48 3.42 -16.02
N GLN A 275 12.32 2.42 -15.16
CA GLN A 275 11.18 1.49 -15.23
C GLN A 275 9.85 2.21 -15.03
N ILE A 276 9.75 3.11 -14.04
CA ILE A 276 8.57 3.93 -13.76
C ILE A 276 8.23 4.79 -14.98
N HIS A 277 9.22 5.49 -15.53
CA HIS A 277 9.03 6.27 -16.74
C HIS A 277 8.53 5.40 -17.90
N SER A 278 9.17 4.25 -18.13
CA SER A 278 8.88 3.39 -19.27
C SER A 278 7.43 2.91 -19.32
N TRP A 279 6.81 2.58 -18.18
CA TRP A 279 5.42 2.11 -18.20
C TRP A 279 4.41 3.26 -18.26
N GLN A 280 4.78 4.45 -17.76
CA GLN A 280 3.92 5.65 -17.81
C GLN A 280 3.95 6.32 -19.19
N ASP A 281 5.09 6.26 -19.89
CA ASP A 281 5.38 7.08 -21.07
C ASP A 281 4.32 6.90 -22.18
N GLN A 282 3.90 5.66 -22.47
CA GLN A 282 2.90 5.42 -23.51
C GLN A 282 1.59 6.20 -23.28
N ILE A 283 1.13 6.28 -22.03
CA ILE A 283 -0.08 7.04 -21.67
C ILE A 283 0.22 8.54 -21.64
N LEU A 284 1.37 8.94 -21.11
CA LEU A 284 1.75 10.35 -20.99
C LEU A 284 1.91 11.03 -22.35
N GLN A 285 2.47 10.32 -23.34
CA GLN A 285 2.66 10.83 -24.70
C GLN A 285 1.41 10.75 -25.57
N ASP A 286 0.32 10.10 -25.12
CA ASP A 286 -0.92 10.04 -25.90
C ASP A 286 -1.60 11.42 -25.91
N GLY A 287 -1.54 12.09 -27.07
CA GLY A 287 -2.17 13.39 -27.29
C GLY A 287 -3.70 13.36 -27.32
N ASN A 288 -4.32 12.18 -27.38
CA ASN A 288 -5.79 12.04 -27.33
C ASN A 288 -6.32 12.01 -25.88
N LEU A 289 -5.46 11.81 -24.89
CA LEU A 289 -5.82 11.79 -23.48
C LEU A 289 -5.54 13.15 -22.85
N PRO A 290 -6.52 13.78 -22.16
CA PRO A 290 -6.32 15.05 -21.50
C PRO A 290 -5.45 14.89 -20.22
N ASP A 291 -4.70 15.93 -19.86
CA ASP A 291 -3.77 15.88 -18.73
C ASP A 291 -4.44 15.57 -17.38
N TRP A 292 -5.67 16.05 -17.17
CA TRP A 292 -6.44 15.74 -15.96
C TRP A 292 -6.70 14.23 -15.82
N TYR A 293 -6.94 13.53 -16.94
CA TYR A 293 -7.21 12.10 -16.94
C TYR A 293 -5.94 11.31 -16.66
N LYS A 294 -4.82 11.69 -17.28
CA LYS A 294 -3.49 11.10 -17.02
C LYS A 294 -3.12 11.24 -15.54
N SER A 295 -3.31 12.45 -14.99
CA SER A 295 -3.08 12.73 -13.57
C SER A 295 -3.93 11.83 -12.68
N ALA A 296 -5.24 11.74 -12.92
CA ALA A 296 -6.13 10.88 -12.14
C ALA A 296 -5.74 9.40 -12.25
N LEU A 297 -5.52 8.90 -13.47
CA LEU A 297 -5.20 7.50 -13.72
C LEU A 297 -3.97 7.02 -12.96
N PHE A 298 -2.91 7.82 -12.89
CA PHE A 298 -1.71 7.47 -12.15
C PHE A 298 -1.84 7.75 -10.65
N ASN A 299 -2.37 8.90 -10.26
CA ASN A 299 -2.41 9.28 -8.85
C ASN A 299 -3.39 8.43 -8.05
N GLU A 300 -4.50 7.94 -8.61
CA GLU A 300 -5.41 7.02 -7.91
C GLU A 300 -4.76 5.68 -7.54
N LEU A 301 -3.65 5.28 -8.19
CA LEU A 301 -2.90 4.07 -7.83
C LEU A 301 -2.21 4.18 -6.46
N TYR A 302 -2.16 5.37 -5.84
CA TYR A 302 -1.64 5.55 -4.49
C TYR A 302 -2.30 4.58 -3.49
N PHE A 303 -3.59 4.29 -3.68
CA PHE A 303 -4.38 3.48 -2.78
C PHE A 303 -3.92 2.01 -2.72
N VAL A 304 -3.23 1.51 -3.74
CA VAL A 304 -2.64 0.15 -3.72
C VAL A 304 -1.58 0.02 -2.62
N ALA A 305 -0.89 1.10 -2.28
CA ALA A 305 0.08 1.13 -1.18
C ALA A 305 -0.51 1.73 0.11
N ASP A 306 -1.27 2.83 -0.01
CA ASP A 306 -1.76 3.62 1.14
C ASP A 306 -3.10 3.12 1.71
N GLY A 307 -3.78 2.21 1.02
CA GLY A 307 -5.06 1.61 1.42
C GLY A 307 -4.93 0.63 2.60
N GLY A 308 -4.04 0.87 3.57
CA GLY A 308 -3.76 -0.04 4.68
C GLY A 308 -3.21 -1.39 4.23
N THR A 309 -2.53 -1.43 3.08
CA THR A 309 -2.11 -2.66 2.42
C THR A 309 -1.22 -3.53 3.30
N VAL A 310 -1.54 -4.82 3.34
CA VAL A 310 -0.73 -5.88 3.94
C VAL A 310 -0.31 -6.88 2.89
N TRP A 311 1.00 -7.02 2.76
CA TRP A 311 1.61 -8.03 1.90
C TRP A 311 2.47 -8.93 2.76
N LEU A 312 2.00 -10.16 2.96
CA LEU A 312 2.58 -11.11 3.89
C LEU A 312 3.35 -12.19 3.15
N GLU A 313 4.47 -12.57 3.74
CA GLU A 313 5.27 -13.69 3.31
C GLU A 313 4.62 -15.01 3.74
N VAL A 314 4.57 -15.98 2.82
CA VAL A 314 4.08 -17.34 3.08
C VAL A 314 5.26 -18.31 2.94
N PRO A 315 5.76 -18.90 4.05
CA PRO A 315 6.89 -19.81 4.02
C PRO A 315 6.65 -21.08 3.18
N SER A 316 7.73 -21.68 2.69
CA SER A 316 7.67 -22.94 1.91
C SER A 316 7.09 -24.11 2.72
N ASP A 317 7.26 -24.07 4.05
CA ASP A 317 6.79 -25.03 5.03
C ASP A 317 5.47 -24.63 5.71
N ALA A 318 4.78 -23.61 5.19
CA ALA A 318 3.48 -23.17 5.68
C ALA A 318 2.50 -24.35 5.84
N ALA A 319 1.93 -24.45 7.05
CA ALA A 319 0.91 -25.43 7.39
C ALA A 319 -0.43 -25.12 6.69
N GLU A 320 -1.31 -26.11 6.59
CA GLU A 320 -2.64 -25.93 5.98
C GLU A 320 -3.48 -24.88 6.71
N ASP A 321 -3.34 -24.75 8.03
CA ASP A 321 -4.01 -23.69 8.80
C ASP A 321 -3.62 -22.28 8.34
N GLU A 322 -2.39 -22.12 7.83
CA GLU A 322 -1.95 -20.84 7.23
C GLU A 322 -2.63 -20.57 5.88
N LEU A 323 -3.20 -21.61 5.25
CA LEU A 323 -3.94 -21.59 4.00
C LEU A 323 -5.45 -21.72 4.23
N LEU A 324 -5.97 -21.28 5.39
CA LEU A 324 -7.38 -21.40 5.80
C LEU A 324 -7.88 -22.84 5.98
N GLY A 325 -6.95 -23.76 6.27
CA GLY A 325 -7.25 -25.19 6.35
C GLY A 325 -7.60 -25.81 5.00
N ILE A 326 -7.38 -25.10 3.89
CA ILE A 326 -7.66 -25.57 2.54
C ILE A 326 -6.39 -26.21 1.95
N GLY A 327 -6.51 -27.50 1.61
CA GLY A 327 -5.40 -28.29 1.09
C GLY A 327 -5.29 -28.27 -0.44
N ALA A 328 -4.20 -28.84 -0.95
CA ALA A 328 -3.91 -28.93 -2.38
C ALA A 328 -4.93 -29.75 -3.20
N LYS A 329 -5.81 -30.53 -2.54
CA LYS A 329 -6.89 -31.27 -3.22
C LYS A 329 -8.03 -30.36 -3.64
N ASP A 330 -8.31 -29.33 -2.85
CA ASP A 330 -9.45 -28.44 -3.05
C ASP A 330 -9.07 -27.27 -3.97
N LEU A 331 -7.86 -26.71 -3.78
CA LEU A 331 -7.30 -25.63 -4.59
C LEU A 331 -5.81 -25.90 -4.92
N PRO A 332 -5.51 -26.66 -5.99
CA PRO A 332 -4.14 -27.11 -6.28
C PRO A 332 -3.11 -25.99 -6.46
N GLY A 333 -3.47 -24.91 -7.17
CA GLY A 333 -2.57 -23.79 -7.45
C GLY A 333 -2.41 -22.78 -6.31
N MET A 334 -3.24 -22.83 -5.26
CA MET A 334 -3.24 -21.83 -4.18
C MET A 334 -1.90 -21.79 -3.46
N LYS A 335 -1.40 -22.95 -3.01
CA LYS A 335 -0.15 -23.02 -2.23
C LYS A 335 1.03 -22.46 -3.02
N SER A 336 1.19 -22.84 -4.29
CA SER A 336 2.30 -22.35 -5.11
C SER A 336 2.24 -20.85 -5.34
N ILE A 337 1.06 -20.30 -5.61
CA ILE A 337 0.90 -18.85 -5.81
C ILE A 337 1.19 -18.09 -4.52
N LEU A 338 0.62 -18.50 -3.39
CA LEU A 338 0.86 -17.84 -2.11
C LEU A 338 2.32 -17.94 -1.68
N GLN A 339 2.96 -19.09 -1.90
CA GLN A 339 4.39 -19.24 -1.65
C GLN A 339 5.25 -18.45 -2.63
N GLU A 340 4.86 -18.25 -3.88
CA GLU A 340 5.68 -17.51 -4.82
C GLU A 340 5.50 -16.00 -4.67
N TYR A 341 4.27 -15.52 -4.48
CA TYR A 341 3.92 -14.10 -4.52
C TYR A 341 3.49 -13.53 -3.18
N GLY A 342 3.32 -14.34 -2.15
CA GLY A 342 2.82 -13.91 -0.84
C GLY A 342 1.30 -13.78 -0.82
N ARG A 343 0.78 -13.46 0.36
CA ARG A 343 -0.64 -13.21 0.62
C ARG A 343 -0.89 -11.70 0.66
N PHE A 344 -1.93 -11.23 -0.03
CA PHE A 344 -2.14 -9.80 -0.27
C PHE A 344 -3.55 -9.36 0.14
N ALA A 345 -3.62 -8.25 0.86
CA ALA A 345 -4.89 -7.58 1.12
C ALA A 345 -4.71 -6.07 1.27
N TYR A 346 -5.77 -5.32 0.99
CA TYR A 346 -5.87 -3.88 1.22
C TYR A 346 -7.27 -3.54 1.71
N LEU A 347 -7.41 -2.44 2.46
CA LEU A 347 -8.66 -2.01 3.04
C LEU A 347 -9.58 -1.42 1.97
N GLU A 348 -10.88 -1.54 2.20
CA GLU A 348 -11.90 -0.79 1.45
C GLU A 348 -11.70 0.72 1.57
N GLY A 349 -11.41 1.19 2.79
CA GLY A 349 -11.16 2.60 3.09
C GLY A 349 -10.61 2.80 4.49
N GLN A 350 -10.32 4.06 4.84
CA GLN A 350 -9.85 4.40 6.19
C GLN A 350 -10.96 4.33 7.25
N GLU A 351 -12.21 4.61 6.85
CA GLU A 351 -13.39 4.54 7.72
C GLU A 351 -13.97 3.12 7.78
N TYR A 352 -13.95 2.43 6.65
CA TYR A 352 -14.40 1.05 6.47
C TYR A 352 -13.21 0.11 6.51
N ARG A 353 -12.81 -0.30 7.72
CA ARG A 353 -11.59 -1.07 7.99
C ARG A 353 -11.77 -2.56 7.70
N MET A 354 -12.14 -2.88 6.47
CA MET A 354 -12.38 -4.25 6.00
C MET A 354 -11.41 -4.57 4.88
N TYR A 355 -10.67 -5.67 5.01
CA TYR A 355 -9.72 -6.11 4.00
C TYR A 355 -10.42 -6.78 2.84
N ASN A 356 -10.04 -6.41 1.62
CA ASN A 356 -10.54 -6.99 0.37
C ASN A 356 -12.08 -7.07 0.32
N THR A 357 -12.78 -6.00 0.73
CA THR A 357 -14.23 -5.90 0.53
C THR A 357 -14.55 -6.20 -0.93
N TYR A 358 -15.19 -7.33 -1.18
CA TYR A 358 -15.06 -8.04 -2.44
C TYR A 358 -15.97 -7.48 -3.53
N ASP A 359 -17.15 -7.04 -3.11
CA ASP A 359 -18.09 -6.34 -3.96
C ASP A 359 -17.52 -4.99 -4.43
N VAL A 360 -16.65 -4.35 -3.64
CA VAL A 360 -15.90 -3.13 -4.02
C VAL A 360 -14.64 -3.47 -4.83
N HIS A 361 -13.90 -4.51 -4.42
CA HIS A 361 -12.72 -5.02 -5.12
C HIS A 361 -13.03 -5.38 -6.58
N PHE A 362 -14.25 -5.81 -6.90
CA PHE A 362 -14.73 -6.01 -8.26
C PHE A 362 -14.39 -4.85 -9.21
N TYR A 363 -14.49 -3.61 -8.73
CA TYR A 363 -14.19 -2.40 -9.49
C TYR A 363 -12.70 -2.04 -9.45
N ALA A 364 -12.08 -2.09 -8.28
CA ALA A 364 -10.70 -1.65 -8.07
C ALA A 364 -9.64 -2.63 -8.62
N SER A 365 -9.99 -3.92 -8.72
CA SER A 365 -9.08 -5.01 -9.09
C SER A 365 -8.50 -4.91 -10.51
N PHE A 366 -9.02 -4.03 -11.37
CA PHE A 366 -8.38 -3.71 -12.66
C PHE A 366 -6.94 -3.23 -12.48
N ALA A 367 -6.65 -2.42 -11.46
CA ALA A 367 -5.28 -1.99 -11.16
C ALA A 367 -4.38 -3.19 -10.86
N LEU A 368 -4.84 -4.15 -10.05
CA LEU A 368 -4.05 -5.34 -9.71
C LEU A 368 -3.91 -6.29 -10.90
N ILE A 369 -4.99 -6.67 -11.57
CA ILE A 369 -4.88 -7.66 -12.67
C ILE A 369 -4.06 -7.13 -13.85
N MET A 370 -4.08 -5.82 -14.11
CA MET A 370 -3.32 -5.22 -15.21
C MET A 370 -1.85 -4.98 -14.85
N LEU A 371 -1.54 -4.57 -13.61
CA LEU A 371 -0.18 -4.15 -13.22
C LEU A 371 0.54 -5.17 -12.34
N TRP A 372 -0.16 -5.91 -11.48
CA TRP A 372 0.38 -6.94 -10.59
C TRP A 372 -0.49 -8.21 -10.59
N PRO A 373 -0.68 -8.88 -11.74
CA PRO A 373 -1.65 -9.97 -11.89
C PRO A 373 -1.50 -11.10 -10.88
N GLN A 374 -0.28 -11.37 -10.41
CA GLN A 374 -0.06 -12.44 -9.44
C GLN A 374 -0.54 -12.08 -8.02
N LEU A 375 -0.64 -10.79 -7.68
CA LEU A 375 -1.29 -10.34 -6.46
C LEU A 375 -2.81 -10.47 -6.55
N GLN A 376 -3.38 -10.15 -7.71
CA GLN A 376 -4.80 -10.42 -7.97
C GLN A 376 -5.10 -11.92 -7.84
N ILE A 377 -4.29 -12.78 -8.47
CA ILE A 377 -4.49 -14.23 -8.41
C ILE A 377 -4.33 -14.75 -6.98
N SER A 378 -3.33 -14.27 -6.23
CA SER A 378 -3.12 -14.58 -4.81
C SER A 378 -4.38 -14.26 -3.98
N LEU A 379 -4.90 -13.05 -4.08
CA LEU A 379 -6.12 -12.60 -3.41
C LEU A 379 -7.32 -13.47 -3.80
N GLN A 380 -7.46 -13.75 -5.10
CA GLN A 380 -8.59 -14.52 -5.61
C GLN A 380 -8.58 -15.97 -5.13
N TYR A 381 -7.41 -16.57 -4.89
CA TYR A 381 -7.29 -17.89 -4.25
C TYR A 381 -7.68 -17.86 -2.77
N ASP A 382 -7.29 -16.83 -2.02
CA ASP A 382 -7.75 -16.68 -0.63
C ASP A 382 -9.28 -16.53 -0.56
N MET A 383 -9.89 -15.80 -1.50
CA MET A 383 -11.35 -15.71 -1.60
C MET A 383 -11.99 -17.04 -1.98
N ALA A 384 -11.40 -17.79 -2.92
CA ALA A 384 -11.85 -19.12 -3.28
C ALA A 384 -11.81 -20.09 -2.08
N ALA A 385 -10.74 -20.05 -1.29
CA ALA A 385 -10.61 -20.82 -0.06
C ALA A 385 -11.70 -20.44 0.94
N ALA A 386 -11.93 -19.15 1.14
CA ALA A 386 -12.95 -18.63 2.03
C ALA A 386 -14.38 -19.01 1.63
N VAL A 387 -14.68 -19.26 0.35
CA VAL A 387 -15.98 -19.80 -0.09
C VAL A 387 -16.27 -21.16 0.56
N LEU A 388 -15.24 -21.99 0.73
CA LEU A 388 -15.34 -23.36 1.24
C LEU A 388 -15.46 -23.43 2.77
N THR A 389 -15.14 -22.35 3.48
CA THR A 389 -15.20 -22.27 4.95
C THR A 389 -16.56 -21.79 5.45
N GLU A 390 -16.84 -22.07 6.73
CA GLU A 390 -18.01 -21.60 7.46
C GLU A 390 -17.65 -21.18 8.89
N ASP A 391 -18.39 -20.21 9.42
CA ASP A 391 -18.40 -19.84 10.83
C ASP A 391 -19.85 -19.72 11.32
N GLN A 392 -20.25 -20.71 12.11
CA GLN A 392 -21.60 -20.86 12.65
C GLN A 392 -21.88 -19.97 13.87
N LYS A 393 -20.88 -19.22 14.36
CA LYS A 393 -21.07 -18.23 15.42
C LYS A 393 -22.14 -17.23 14.97
N ARG A 394 -23.14 -16.99 15.81
CA ARG A 394 -24.23 -16.06 15.48
C ARG A 394 -23.91 -14.64 15.92
N VAL A 395 -23.82 -13.73 14.97
CA VAL A 395 -23.72 -12.28 15.22
C VAL A 395 -25.08 -11.61 15.05
N LYS A 396 -25.23 -10.40 15.59
CA LYS A 396 -26.42 -9.58 15.38
C LYS A 396 -26.09 -8.55 14.30
N TYR A 397 -26.86 -8.55 13.22
CA TYR A 397 -26.71 -7.57 12.14
C TYR A 397 -27.35 -6.24 12.52
N LEU A 398 -26.70 -5.14 12.19
CA LEU A 398 -27.03 -3.82 12.74
C LEU A 398 -28.28 -3.21 12.11
N MET A 399 -28.55 -3.50 10.83
CA MET A 399 -29.63 -2.83 10.10
C MET A 399 -31.02 -3.32 10.48
N ASP A 400 -31.21 -4.63 10.65
CA ASP A 400 -32.52 -5.22 10.96
C ASP A 400 -32.57 -5.90 12.34
N GLY A 401 -31.42 -6.01 13.03
CA GLY A 401 -31.30 -6.69 14.32
C GLY A 401 -31.40 -8.21 14.26
N SER A 402 -31.45 -8.80 13.06
CA SER A 402 -31.47 -10.24 12.85
C SER A 402 -30.18 -10.87 13.35
N ARG A 403 -30.22 -12.19 13.57
CA ARG A 403 -29.03 -12.97 13.93
C ARG A 403 -28.83 -14.05 12.90
N ALA A 404 -27.65 -14.14 12.31
CA ALA A 404 -27.27 -15.23 11.41
C ALA A 404 -25.81 -15.64 11.67
N PRO A 405 -25.34 -16.76 11.09
CA PRO A 405 -23.92 -17.12 11.08
C PRO A 405 -23.04 -15.98 10.58
N VAL A 406 -21.80 -15.90 11.05
CA VAL A 406 -20.79 -14.96 10.54
C VAL A 406 -20.44 -15.28 9.09
N LYS A 407 -20.25 -16.57 8.78
CA LYS A 407 -19.87 -17.02 7.43
C LYS A 407 -20.65 -18.27 7.04
N THR A 408 -21.47 -18.13 6.00
CA THR A 408 -22.19 -19.25 5.38
C THR A 408 -21.31 -19.97 4.36
N LYS A 409 -21.29 -21.30 4.39
CA LYS A 409 -20.58 -22.13 3.42
C LYS A 409 -21.11 -21.90 2.00
N ASN A 410 -20.24 -22.00 0.98
CA ASN A 410 -20.59 -21.83 -0.44
C ASN A 410 -21.08 -20.41 -0.79
N VAL A 411 -20.66 -19.42 0.00
CA VAL A 411 -20.90 -18.00 -0.26
C VAL A 411 -19.56 -17.27 -0.16
N VAL A 412 -19.32 -16.37 -1.11
CA VAL A 412 -18.16 -15.48 -1.07
C VAL A 412 -18.29 -14.57 0.16
N PRO A 413 -17.28 -14.47 1.04
CA PRO A 413 -17.34 -13.51 2.12
C PRO A 413 -17.37 -12.08 1.55
N HIS A 414 -18.01 -11.17 2.27
CA HIS A 414 -17.96 -9.74 1.96
C HIS A 414 -16.52 -9.23 2.02
N ASP A 415 -15.78 -9.60 3.07
CA ASP A 415 -14.42 -9.16 3.30
C ASP A 415 -13.61 -10.26 4.00
N VAL A 416 -12.28 -10.14 3.96
CA VAL A 416 -11.36 -11.07 4.65
C VAL A 416 -11.01 -10.62 6.07
N GLY A 417 -11.79 -9.73 6.68
CA GLY A 417 -11.66 -9.36 8.09
C GLY A 417 -11.12 -7.94 8.35
N ASP A 418 -10.89 -7.65 9.63
CA ASP A 418 -10.53 -6.32 10.14
C ASP A 418 -9.10 -6.32 10.73
N PRO A 419 -8.27 -5.28 10.51
CA PRO A 419 -6.95 -5.13 11.13
C PRO A 419 -6.93 -5.14 12.67
N ALA A 420 -8.05 -4.83 13.33
CA ALA A 420 -8.23 -4.90 14.77
C ALA A 420 -8.53 -6.32 15.28
N ASP A 421 -8.79 -7.27 14.39
CA ASP A 421 -9.00 -8.68 14.72
C ASP A 421 -7.91 -9.56 14.07
N GLU A 422 -8.27 -10.63 13.36
CA GLU A 422 -7.35 -11.55 12.70
C GLU A 422 -7.79 -11.79 11.24
N PRO A 423 -7.31 -10.97 10.28
CA PRO A 423 -7.63 -11.11 8.86
C PRO A 423 -7.33 -12.51 8.31
N TRP A 424 -8.07 -12.89 7.27
CA TRP A 424 -8.19 -14.22 6.67
C TRP A 424 -8.80 -15.29 7.60
N GLN A 425 -8.51 -15.28 8.90
CA GLN A 425 -9.08 -16.25 9.85
C GLN A 425 -10.50 -15.87 10.29
N LYS A 426 -10.72 -14.57 10.52
CA LYS A 426 -12.01 -14.02 10.97
C LYS A 426 -12.62 -13.17 9.86
N LEU A 427 -13.26 -13.88 8.93
CA LEU A 427 -13.92 -13.33 7.76
C LEU A 427 -15.20 -12.55 8.13
N ASN A 428 -15.69 -11.73 7.20
CA ASN A 428 -16.93 -10.94 7.36
C ASN A 428 -16.91 -10.06 8.62
N ALA A 429 -15.95 -9.14 8.68
CA ALA A 429 -15.98 -8.06 9.67
C ALA A 429 -17.19 -7.13 9.47
N TYR A 430 -17.72 -7.05 8.25
CA TYR A 430 -18.96 -6.37 7.95
C TYR A 430 -20.17 -7.02 8.65
N VAL A 431 -20.80 -6.27 9.56
CA VAL A 431 -21.97 -6.72 10.34
C VAL A 431 -23.20 -5.81 10.18
N ILE A 432 -23.22 -4.96 9.15
CA ILE A 432 -24.36 -4.08 8.88
C ILE A 432 -25.55 -4.91 8.35
N HIS A 433 -25.34 -5.70 7.28
CA HIS A 433 -26.31 -6.64 6.72
C HIS A 433 -25.77 -8.08 6.71
N ASP A 434 -26.67 -9.06 6.70
CA ASP A 434 -26.31 -10.46 6.42
C ASP A 434 -25.97 -10.62 4.93
N THR A 435 -24.68 -10.71 4.63
CA THR A 435 -24.16 -10.78 3.27
C THR A 435 -24.29 -12.17 2.63
N ALA A 436 -24.67 -13.19 3.40
CA ALA A 436 -24.87 -14.54 2.86
C ALA A 436 -25.99 -14.60 1.79
N ARG A 437 -26.87 -13.61 1.80
CA ARG A 437 -28.01 -13.47 0.88
C ARG A 437 -27.81 -12.38 -0.18
N TRP A 438 -26.64 -11.75 -0.23
CA TRP A 438 -26.36 -10.73 -1.24
C TRP A 438 -26.31 -11.34 -2.64
N LYS A 439 -26.85 -10.59 -3.61
CA LYS A 439 -27.06 -11.07 -4.99
C LYS A 439 -25.85 -10.85 -5.88
N ASP A 440 -24.91 -9.98 -5.50
CA ASP A 440 -23.79 -9.58 -6.35
C ASP A 440 -22.45 -10.27 -6.00
N LEU A 441 -22.19 -10.63 -4.74
CA LEU A 441 -20.90 -11.21 -4.32
C LEU A 441 -20.50 -12.48 -5.11
N ASN A 442 -21.36 -13.49 -5.12
CA ASN A 442 -21.08 -14.77 -5.79
C ASN A 442 -20.86 -14.59 -7.30
N ILE A 443 -21.67 -13.77 -7.96
CA ILE A 443 -21.59 -13.54 -9.41
C ILE A 443 -20.40 -12.64 -9.78
N LYS A 444 -20.04 -11.68 -8.92
CA LYS A 444 -18.81 -10.89 -9.06
C LYS A 444 -17.57 -11.77 -8.97
N PHE A 445 -17.59 -12.82 -8.15
CA PHE A 445 -16.48 -13.79 -8.11
C PHE A 445 -16.32 -14.51 -9.45
N VAL A 446 -17.42 -15.05 -9.99
CA VAL A 446 -17.42 -15.78 -11.26
C VAL A 446 -16.94 -14.90 -12.41
N LEU A 447 -17.41 -13.64 -12.45
CA LEU A 447 -16.98 -12.64 -13.43
C LEU A 447 -15.48 -12.31 -13.30
N GLN A 448 -14.97 -12.15 -12.08
CA GLN A 448 -13.54 -11.89 -11.85
C GLN A 448 -12.67 -13.08 -12.22
N VAL A 449 -13.07 -14.32 -11.91
CA VAL A 449 -12.33 -15.52 -12.36
C VAL A 449 -12.20 -15.54 -13.88
N TYR A 450 -13.29 -15.27 -14.60
CA TYR A 450 -13.23 -15.25 -16.06
C TYR A 450 -12.38 -14.09 -16.59
N ARG A 451 -12.50 -12.88 -16.01
CA ARG A 451 -11.67 -11.72 -16.38
C ARG A 451 -10.18 -12.02 -16.17
N ASP A 452 -9.83 -12.54 -15.01
CA ASP A 452 -8.45 -12.82 -14.61
C ASP A 452 -7.87 -13.92 -15.52
N PHE A 453 -8.64 -14.97 -15.83
CA PHE A 453 -8.29 -15.94 -16.86
C PHE A 453 -8.13 -15.30 -18.24
N HIS A 454 -9.04 -14.41 -18.65
CA HIS A 454 -8.99 -13.79 -19.96
C HIS A 454 -7.71 -12.95 -20.14
N ILE A 455 -7.28 -12.25 -19.10
CA ILE A 455 -6.06 -11.43 -19.13
C ILE A 455 -4.81 -12.32 -19.06
N THR A 456 -4.78 -13.28 -18.13
CA THR A 456 -3.57 -14.08 -17.85
C THR A 456 -3.41 -15.29 -18.76
N ARG A 457 -4.48 -15.71 -19.43
CA ARG A 457 -4.60 -16.94 -20.24
C ARG A 457 -4.21 -18.22 -19.47
N SER A 458 -4.32 -18.19 -18.15
CA SER A 458 -3.91 -19.30 -17.29
C SER A 458 -4.97 -20.40 -17.23
N SER A 459 -4.83 -21.43 -18.07
CA SER A 459 -5.74 -22.58 -18.08
C SER A 459 -5.73 -23.40 -16.78
N SER A 460 -4.61 -23.43 -16.05
CA SER A 460 -4.54 -24.10 -14.74
C SER A 460 -5.39 -23.36 -13.71
N TYR A 461 -5.26 -22.03 -13.65
CA TYR A 461 -6.07 -21.19 -12.76
C TYR A 461 -7.56 -21.35 -13.01
N LEU A 462 -7.99 -21.33 -14.28
CA LEU A 462 -9.40 -21.54 -14.61
C LEU A 462 -9.91 -22.93 -14.18
N LYS A 463 -9.08 -23.97 -14.38
CA LYS A 463 -9.42 -25.34 -13.95
C LYS A 463 -9.54 -25.45 -12.42
N ASP A 464 -8.61 -24.83 -11.70
CA ASP A 464 -8.58 -24.88 -10.23
C ASP A 464 -9.81 -24.21 -9.62
N LEU A 465 -10.26 -23.08 -10.19
CA LEU A 465 -11.42 -22.34 -9.69
C LEU A 465 -12.76 -22.78 -10.28
N TRP A 466 -12.78 -23.75 -11.20
CA TRP A 466 -14.01 -24.18 -11.89
C TRP A 466 -15.04 -24.77 -10.93
N SER A 467 -14.61 -25.62 -10.00
CA SER A 467 -15.49 -26.21 -8.99
C SER A 467 -16.15 -25.14 -8.12
N ILE A 468 -15.38 -24.14 -7.70
CA ILE A 468 -15.86 -23.00 -6.91
C ILE A 468 -16.90 -22.19 -7.68
N CYS A 469 -16.64 -21.86 -8.95
CA CYS A 469 -17.59 -21.14 -9.79
C CYS A 469 -18.92 -21.91 -9.92
N LYS A 470 -18.87 -23.23 -10.13
CA LYS A 470 -20.07 -24.08 -10.16
C LYS A 470 -20.84 -24.05 -8.85
N THR A 471 -20.15 -24.22 -7.72
CA THR A 471 -20.75 -24.17 -6.38
C THR A 471 -21.45 -22.83 -6.12
N LEU A 472 -20.81 -21.71 -6.45
CA LEU A 472 -21.36 -20.38 -6.25
C LEU A 472 -22.57 -20.11 -7.15
N MET A 473 -22.51 -20.51 -8.42
CA MET A 473 -23.63 -20.35 -9.34
C MET A 473 -24.81 -21.24 -8.95
N ASP A 474 -24.56 -22.48 -8.53
CA ASP A 474 -25.60 -23.39 -8.02
C ASP A 474 -26.28 -22.83 -6.76
N PHE A 475 -25.52 -22.22 -5.85
CA PHE A 475 -26.09 -21.51 -4.70
C PHE A 475 -26.94 -20.32 -5.14
N THR A 476 -26.48 -19.55 -6.12
CA THR A 476 -27.14 -18.31 -6.58
C THR A 476 -28.45 -18.59 -7.30
N LEU A 477 -28.61 -19.76 -7.93
CA LEU A 477 -29.85 -20.18 -8.60
C LEU A 477 -31.08 -20.21 -7.67
N GLN A 478 -30.89 -20.34 -6.36
CA GLN A 478 -32.01 -20.28 -5.41
C GLN A 478 -32.72 -18.91 -5.39
N PHE A 479 -32.06 -17.88 -5.94
CA PHE A 479 -32.59 -16.53 -6.00
C PHE A 479 -33.35 -16.24 -7.28
N ASP A 480 -33.51 -17.20 -8.21
CA ASP A 480 -34.50 -17.17 -9.29
C ASP A 480 -35.75 -17.89 -8.76
N VAL A 481 -36.68 -17.13 -8.18
CA VAL A 481 -37.80 -17.70 -7.43
C VAL A 481 -38.99 -18.05 -8.32
N ASP A 482 -39.08 -17.48 -9.52
CA ASP A 482 -40.16 -17.75 -10.48
C ASP A 482 -39.75 -18.62 -11.68
N GLY A 483 -38.46 -18.94 -11.80
CA GLY A 483 -37.90 -19.85 -12.80
C GLY A 483 -37.80 -19.25 -14.20
N ASP A 484 -37.87 -17.92 -14.32
CA ASP A 484 -37.73 -17.19 -15.58
C ASP A 484 -36.26 -17.01 -16.03
N GLY A 485 -35.31 -17.52 -15.24
CA GLY A 485 -33.88 -17.47 -15.54
C GLY A 485 -33.19 -16.20 -15.06
N LEU A 486 -33.89 -15.34 -14.30
CA LEU A 486 -33.37 -14.10 -13.74
C LEU A 486 -33.52 -14.09 -12.21
N ILE A 487 -32.49 -13.64 -11.50
CA ILE A 487 -32.54 -13.56 -10.03
C ILE A 487 -33.28 -12.33 -9.53
N GLU A 488 -33.91 -12.43 -8.36
CA GLU A 488 -34.63 -11.34 -7.70
C GLU A 488 -33.96 -10.85 -6.41
N ASN A 489 -33.85 -9.53 -6.28
CA ASN A 489 -33.53 -8.86 -5.02
C ASN A 489 -34.69 -9.00 -4.02
N SER A 490 -34.35 -9.14 -2.75
CA SER A 490 -35.25 -9.64 -1.70
C SER A 490 -36.00 -8.54 -0.92
N GLY A 491 -36.01 -7.30 -1.40
CA GLY A 491 -36.72 -6.19 -0.73
C GLY A 491 -35.96 -5.59 0.45
N PHE A 492 -34.65 -5.79 0.50
CA PHE A 492 -33.71 -5.07 1.36
C PHE A 492 -32.43 -4.79 0.57
N ALA A 493 -31.46 -4.09 1.17
CA ALA A 493 -30.18 -3.84 0.51
C ALA A 493 -29.31 -5.11 0.56
N ASP A 494 -29.41 -5.92 -0.50
CA ASP A 494 -28.75 -7.22 -0.64
C ASP A 494 -27.68 -7.21 -1.74
N GLN A 495 -26.92 -6.12 -1.82
CA GLN A 495 -25.85 -5.88 -2.80
C GLN A 495 -25.00 -4.66 -2.38
N THR A 496 -23.91 -4.38 -3.10
CA THR A 496 -22.90 -3.33 -2.78
C THR A 496 -23.45 -1.94 -2.43
N TYR A 497 -24.57 -1.51 -3.02
CA TYR A 497 -25.30 -0.31 -2.63
C TYR A 497 -26.12 -0.61 -1.36
N ASP A 498 -25.41 -0.83 -0.25
CA ASP A 498 -25.93 -1.36 1.01
C ASP A 498 -26.91 -0.42 1.75
N GLY A 499 -27.02 0.83 1.30
CA GLY A 499 -28.06 1.78 1.70
C GLY A 499 -29.28 1.82 0.78
N TRP A 500 -29.27 1.12 -0.36
CA TRP A 500 -30.32 1.20 -1.39
C TRP A 500 -31.07 -0.13 -1.56
N VAL A 501 -32.37 -0.12 -1.24
CA VAL A 501 -33.24 -1.29 -1.35
C VAL A 501 -33.60 -1.59 -2.80
N MET A 502 -33.42 -2.85 -3.21
CA MET A 502 -33.89 -3.40 -4.48
C MET A 502 -34.93 -4.50 -4.21
N THR A 503 -35.97 -4.61 -5.04
CA THR A 503 -37.03 -5.64 -4.93
C THR A 503 -37.34 -6.22 -6.30
N GLY A 504 -37.41 -7.54 -6.41
CA GLY A 504 -37.62 -8.21 -7.70
C GLY A 504 -36.37 -8.14 -8.59
N PRO A 505 -36.51 -8.38 -9.90
CA PRO A 505 -35.41 -8.19 -10.84
C PRO A 505 -34.90 -6.75 -10.82
N SER A 506 -33.58 -6.56 -10.78
CA SER A 506 -32.94 -5.24 -10.89
C SER A 506 -31.98 -5.18 -12.07
N SER A 507 -31.80 -3.99 -12.65
CA SER A 507 -30.86 -3.79 -13.76
C SER A 507 -29.43 -4.14 -13.34
N TYR A 508 -29.07 -3.83 -12.10
CA TYR A 508 -27.72 -4.06 -11.57
C TYR A 508 -27.46 -5.56 -11.30
N CYS A 509 -28.17 -6.20 -10.37
CA CYS A 509 -27.93 -7.60 -10.03
C CYS A 509 -28.33 -8.54 -11.18
N GLY A 510 -29.42 -8.23 -11.89
CA GLY A 510 -29.85 -9.00 -13.06
C GLY A 510 -28.86 -8.93 -14.22
N GLY A 511 -28.29 -7.76 -14.49
CA GLY A 511 -27.28 -7.59 -15.53
C GLY A 511 -25.99 -8.35 -15.21
N LEU A 512 -25.52 -8.23 -13.95
CA LEU A 512 -24.37 -9.01 -13.46
C LEU A 512 -24.64 -10.52 -13.52
N TRP A 513 -25.86 -10.96 -13.20
CA TRP A 513 -26.25 -12.36 -13.26
C TRP A 513 -26.18 -12.90 -14.69
N LEU A 514 -26.78 -12.19 -15.66
CA LEU A 514 -26.74 -12.62 -17.06
C LEU A 514 -25.31 -12.63 -17.62
N ALA A 515 -24.47 -11.68 -17.20
CA ALA A 515 -23.05 -11.70 -17.54
C ALA A 515 -22.35 -12.92 -16.92
N ALA A 516 -22.62 -13.24 -15.65
CA ALA A 516 -22.05 -14.41 -14.97
C ALA A 516 -22.49 -15.73 -15.63
N VAL A 517 -23.78 -15.87 -15.98
CA VAL A 517 -24.30 -17.02 -16.73
C VAL A 517 -23.64 -17.14 -18.11
N CYS A 518 -23.45 -16.02 -18.81
CA CYS A 518 -22.75 -15.99 -20.10
C CYS A 518 -21.30 -16.49 -19.97
N VAL A 519 -20.54 -16.00 -18.98
CA VAL A 519 -19.16 -16.47 -18.78
C VAL A 519 -19.12 -17.92 -18.30
N MET A 520 -20.14 -18.42 -17.58
CA MET A 520 -20.23 -19.85 -17.25
C MET A 520 -20.38 -20.71 -18.50
N CYS A 521 -21.15 -20.29 -19.51
CA CYS A 521 -21.21 -20.98 -20.80
C CYS A 521 -19.82 -21.03 -21.44
N HIS A 522 -19.13 -19.89 -21.54
CA HIS A 522 -17.79 -19.83 -22.14
C HIS A 522 -16.75 -20.65 -21.38
N MET A 523 -16.74 -20.60 -20.05
CA MET A 523 -15.83 -21.41 -19.24
C MET A 523 -16.12 -22.90 -19.42
N ALA A 524 -17.39 -23.31 -19.49
CA ALA A 524 -17.78 -24.69 -19.75
C ALA A 524 -17.33 -25.17 -21.13
N GLU A 525 -17.45 -24.34 -22.17
CA GLU A 525 -16.92 -24.64 -23.51
C GLU A 525 -15.40 -24.85 -23.48
N ILE A 526 -14.66 -23.94 -22.84
CA ILE A 526 -13.19 -24.00 -22.71
C ILE A 526 -12.75 -25.27 -21.98
N LEU A 527 -13.51 -25.67 -20.95
CA LEU A 527 -13.19 -26.82 -20.11
C LEU A 527 -13.82 -28.14 -20.61
N GLY A 528 -14.63 -28.10 -21.67
CA GLY A 528 -15.30 -29.27 -22.23
C GLY A 528 -16.45 -29.83 -21.37
N ASP A 529 -17.06 -29.02 -20.51
CA ASP A 529 -18.16 -29.41 -19.61
C ASP A 529 -19.53 -29.18 -20.28
N SER A 530 -19.89 -30.08 -21.21
CA SER A 530 -21.09 -29.92 -22.05
C SER A 530 -22.41 -29.85 -21.25
N ALA A 531 -22.50 -30.56 -20.13
CA ALA A 531 -23.69 -30.55 -19.28
C ALA A 531 -23.89 -29.18 -18.62
N ILE A 532 -22.81 -28.57 -18.12
CA ILE A 532 -22.86 -27.23 -17.53
C ILE A 532 -23.13 -26.17 -18.61
N HIS A 533 -22.53 -26.32 -19.79
CA HIS A 533 -22.83 -25.45 -20.92
C HIS A 533 -24.31 -25.46 -21.30
N GLU A 534 -24.93 -26.63 -21.42
CA GLU A 534 -26.36 -26.76 -21.75
C GLU A 534 -27.27 -26.15 -20.67
N LYS A 535 -26.96 -26.43 -19.39
CA LYS A 535 -27.68 -25.87 -18.24
C LYS A 535 -27.71 -24.34 -18.29
N TYR A 536 -26.54 -23.70 -18.34
CA TYR A 536 -26.45 -22.24 -18.30
C TYR A 536 -26.86 -21.58 -19.61
N SER A 537 -26.75 -22.24 -20.76
CA SER A 537 -27.29 -21.72 -22.03
C SER A 537 -28.81 -21.64 -22.00
N THR A 538 -29.48 -22.63 -21.40
CA THR A 538 -30.93 -22.61 -21.21
C THR A 538 -31.36 -21.47 -20.28
N ILE A 539 -30.66 -21.28 -19.16
CA ILE A 539 -30.90 -20.18 -18.22
C ILE A 539 -30.68 -18.83 -18.91
N LEU A 540 -29.58 -18.67 -19.65
CA LEU A 540 -29.23 -17.43 -20.34
C LEU A 540 -30.30 -17.01 -21.34
N SER A 541 -30.86 -17.98 -22.09
CA SER A 541 -31.91 -17.71 -23.07
C SER A 541 -33.16 -17.15 -22.40
N LYS A 542 -33.65 -17.81 -21.34
CA LYS A 542 -34.83 -17.35 -20.61
C LYS A 542 -34.58 -16.02 -19.89
N GLY A 543 -33.45 -15.91 -19.19
CA GLY A 543 -33.09 -14.73 -18.42
C GLY A 543 -32.92 -13.47 -19.27
N LYS A 544 -32.39 -13.59 -20.51
CA LYS A 544 -32.33 -12.46 -21.45
C LYS A 544 -33.73 -11.97 -21.84
N GLU A 545 -34.64 -12.88 -22.15
CA GLU A 545 -36.03 -12.53 -22.46
C GLU A 545 -36.73 -11.90 -21.25
N ALA A 546 -36.53 -12.46 -20.06
CA ALA A 546 -37.09 -11.93 -18.82
C ALA A 546 -36.54 -10.53 -18.50
N PHE A 547 -35.22 -10.33 -18.57
CA PHE A 547 -34.57 -9.06 -18.25
C PHE A 547 -35.06 -7.94 -19.15
N GLU A 548 -35.08 -8.17 -20.46
CA GLU A 548 -35.62 -7.20 -21.43
C GLU A 548 -37.09 -6.89 -21.12
N LYS A 549 -37.93 -7.93 -21.00
CA LYS A 549 -39.37 -7.77 -20.76
C LYS A 549 -39.69 -7.03 -19.46
N ARG A 550 -38.90 -7.20 -18.41
CA ARG A 550 -39.17 -6.66 -17.07
C ARG A 550 -38.61 -5.26 -16.87
N LEU A 551 -37.47 -4.94 -17.50
CA LEU A 551 -36.68 -3.76 -17.15
C LEU A 551 -36.51 -2.74 -18.28
N TRP A 552 -36.60 -3.15 -19.55
CA TRP A 552 -36.59 -2.20 -20.66
C TRP A 552 -37.90 -1.44 -20.71
N ASN A 553 -37.82 -0.11 -20.62
CA ASN A 553 -39.00 0.76 -20.63
C ASN A 553 -39.20 1.50 -21.97
N GLY A 554 -38.30 1.30 -22.94
CA GLY A 554 -38.28 2.03 -24.23
C GLY A 554 -37.14 3.04 -24.36
N GLU A 555 -36.45 3.35 -23.26
CA GLU A 555 -35.30 4.26 -23.13
C GLU A 555 -34.20 3.58 -22.30
#